data_AF-A0A530QPW9-F1
#
_entry.id   AF-A0A530QPW9-F1
#
_cell.length_a   1.000
_cell.length_b   1.000
_cell.length_c   1.000
_cell.angle_alpha   90.00
_cell.angle_beta   90.00
_cell.angle_gamma   90.00
#
_symmetry.space_group_name_H-M   'P 1'
#
loop_
_entity.id
_entity.type
_entity.pdbx_description
1 polymer ?
#
loop_
_entity_poly.entity_id
_entity_poly.type
_entity_poly.pdbx_seq_one_letter_code
_entity_poly.pdbx_strand_id
1 'polypeptide(L)'
;MKAYGLGDMAYAKAFMVKALKEGVSDSDSFANKLSDKRYAAFVKAFNFAAYGSTATLFPSAQQGAVDKYMRQTLEENAGETNQGVRLALYFQRKAPDITNWYDVLADTALASVVRTALGLPDSFASADIDKQAQLFEQKLDIADFKDTDKLNKFLTRFTSLWEINNPTSTATT
;
A
#
# COMPACT_ATOMS: atom_id res chain seq x y z
N MET A 1 -7.85 -0.98 -13.46
CA MET A 1 -6.57 -1.52 -12.97
C MET A 1 -5.75 -0.51 -12.18
N LYS A 2 -5.54 0.73 -12.69
CA LYS A 2 -4.83 1.80 -11.94
C LYS A 2 -5.31 1.99 -10.50
N ALA A 3 -6.63 2.01 -10.25
CA ALA A 3 -7.22 2.11 -8.91
C ALA A 3 -6.70 1.05 -7.89
N TYR A 4 -6.19 -0.09 -8.37
CA TYR A 4 -5.68 -1.17 -7.54
C TYR A 4 -4.16 -1.26 -7.58
N GLY A 5 -3.47 -0.21 -8.06
CA GLY A 5 -2.01 -0.20 -8.22
C GLY A 5 -1.50 -1.13 -9.34
N LEU A 6 -2.41 -1.63 -10.19
CA LEU A 6 -2.09 -2.55 -11.29
C LEU A 6 -2.01 -1.81 -12.64
N GLY A 7 -1.75 -0.50 -12.63
CA GLY A 7 -1.70 0.33 -13.83
C GLY A 7 -0.71 -0.20 -14.87
N ASP A 8 0.50 -0.50 -14.43
CA ASP A 8 1.59 -1.01 -15.29
C ASP A 8 1.31 -2.40 -15.86
N MET A 9 0.38 -3.14 -15.25
CA MET A 9 -0.02 -4.48 -15.67
C MET A 9 -1.20 -4.45 -16.65
N ALA A 10 -1.61 -3.27 -17.13
CA ALA A 10 -2.77 -3.13 -18.00
C ALA A 10 -2.64 -3.84 -19.36
N TYR A 11 -1.41 -4.12 -19.79
CA TYR A 11 -1.13 -4.90 -21.01
C TYR A 11 -1.48 -6.38 -20.85
N ALA A 12 -1.49 -6.92 -19.61
CA ALA A 12 -1.65 -8.33 -19.31
C ALA A 12 -3.12 -8.80 -19.37
N LYS A 13 -3.81 -8.55 -20.49
CA LYS A 13 -5.26 -8.78 -20.63
C LYS A 13 -5.67 -10.23 -20.37
N ALA A 14 -4.97 -11.20 -20.95
CA ALA A 14 -5.30 -12.62 -20.78
C ALA A 14 -5.14 -13.09 -19.31
N PHE A 15 -4.10 -12.59 -18.64
CA PHE A 15 -3.86 -12.84 -17.23
C PHE A 15 -5.02 -12.33 -16.36
N MET A 16 -5.45 -11.09 -16.60
CA MET A 16 -6.57 -10.48 -15.87
C MET A 16 -7.91 -11.17 -16.17
N VAL A 17 -8.16 -11.57 -17.42
CA VAL A 17 -9.36 -12.33 -17.78
C VAL A 17 -9.38 -13.67 -17.05
N LYS A 18 -8.26 -14.38 -16.96
CA LYS A 18 -8.15 -15.63 -16.19
C LYS A 18 -8.49 -15.40 -14.72
N ALA A 19 -7.85 -14.40 -14.10
CA ALA A 19 -8.09 -14.06 -12.70
C ALA A 19 -9.57 -13.72 -12.42
N LEU A 20 -10.21 -12.93 -13.28
CA LEU A 20 -11.63 -12.57 -13.14
C LEU A 20 -12.59 -13.74 -13.36
N LYS A 21 -12.25 -14.67 -14.27
CA LYS A 21 -13.06 -15.86 -14.54
C LYS A 21 -13.01 -16.87 -13.39
N GLU A 22 -11.84 -17.10 -12.82
CA GLU A 22 -11.68 -18.02 -11.68
C GLU A 22 -12.17 -17.43 -10.36
N GLY A 23 -12.18 -16.09 -10.23
CA GLY A 23 -12.70 -15.43 -9.03
C GLY A 23 -11.79 -15.56 -7.81
N VAL A 24 -12.36 -15.35 -6.62
CA VAL A 24 -11.65 -15.40 -5.32
C VAL A 24 -12.34 -16.27 -4.28
N SER A 25 -13.45 -16.92 -4.63
CA SER A 25 -14.22 -17.73 -3.69
C SER A 25 -13.49 -19.02 -3.31
N ASP A 26 -12.79 -19.62 -4.26
CA ASP A 26 -11.92 -20.78 -4.02
C ASP A 26 -10.54 -20.31 -3.53
N SER A 27 -10.07 -20.84 -2.40
CA SER A 27 -8.72 -20.56 -1.87
C SER A 27 -7.63 -20.92 -2.87
N ASP A 28 -7.89 -21.89 -3.75
CA ASP A 28 -7.00 -22.35 -4.80
C ASP A 28 -7.14 -21.58 -6.13
N SER A 29 -7.98 -20.54 -6.19
CA SER A 29 -8.15 -19.75 -7.41
C SER A 29 -6.85 -19.06 -7.82
N PHE A 30 -6.70 -18.83 -9.14
CA PHE A 30 -5.52 -18.18 -9.69
C PHE A 30 -5.15 -16.89 -8.97
N ALA A 31 -6.12 -16.01 -8.69
CA ALA A 31 -5.87 -14.74 -8.02
C ALA A 31 -5.39 -14.89 -6.57
N ASN A 32 -5.90 -15.88 -5.84
CA ASN A 32 -5.51 -16.14 -4.44
C ASN A 32 -4.10 -16.72 -4.32
N LYS A 33 -3.67 -17.50 -5.32
CA LYS A 33 -2.33 -18.09 -5.43
C LYS A 33 -1.22 -17.09 -5.76
N LEU A 34 -1.56 -15.90 -6.26
CA LEU A 34 -0.56 -14.88 -6.56
C LEU A 34 0.04 -14.31 -5.27
N SER A 35 1.35 -14.06 -5.31
CA SER A 35 2.06 -13.37 -4.22
C SER A 35 1.54 -11.93 -4.08
N ASP A 36 1.32 -11.25 -5.20
CA ASP A 36 0.75 -9.91 -5.22
C ASP A 36 -0.77 -9.94 -4.97
N LYS A 37 -1.18 -9.61 -3.73
CA LYS A 37 -2.57 -9.63 -3.31
C LYS A 37 -3.45 -8.54 -3.96
N ARG A 38 -2.86 -7.58 -4.69
CA ARG A 38 -3.62 -6.57 -5.44
C ARG A 38 -4.50 -7.19 -6.52
N TYR A 39 -4.09 -8.32 -7.10
CA TYR A 39 -4.90 -9.06 -8.07
C TYR A 39 -6.16 -9.65 -7.43
N ALA A 40 -6.04 -10.32 -6.28
CA ALA A 40 -7.19 -10.82 -5.53
C ALA A 40 -8.13 -9.68 -5.11
N ALA A 41 -7.58 -8.53 -4.67
CA ALA A 41 -8.39 -7.36 -4.34
C ALA A 41 -9.15 -6.80 -5.56
N PHE A 42 -8.52 -6.73 -6.73
CA PHE A 42 -9.16 -6.33 -7.98
C PHE A 42 -10.29 -7.29 -8.37
N VAL A 43 -10.01 -8.60 -8.37
CA VAL A 43 -11.02 -9.61 -8.72
C VAL A 43 -12.19 -9.61 -7.73
N LYS A 44 -11.91 -9.45 -6.43
CA LYS A 44 -12.96 -9.35 -5.41
C LYS A 44 -13.87 -8.16 -5.64
N ALA A 45 -13.33 -7.02 -6.08
CA ALA A 45 -14.11 -5.83 -6.35
C ALA A 45 -14.99 -5.95 -7.61
N PHE A 46 -14.48 -6.63 -8.64
CA PHE A 46 -15.15 -6.89 -9.92
C PHE A 46 -15.49 -8.38 -10.06
N ASN A 47 -16.24 -8.93 -9.09
CA ASN A 47 -16.40 -10.38 -8.95
C ASN A 47 -17.42 -10.98 -9.94
N PHE A 48 -17.03 -11.03 -11.23
CA PHE A 48 -17.83 -11.64 -12.30
C PHE A 48 -18.03 -13.15 -12.11
N ALA A 49 -17.07 -13.84 -11.48
CA ALA A 49 -17.20 -15.26 -11.19
C ALA A 49 -18.38 -15.57 -10.25
N ALA A 50 -18.62 -14.71 -9.25
CA ALA A 50 -19.73 -14.89 -8.32
C ALA A 50 -21.06 -14.27 -8.82
N TYR A 51 -21.00 -13.11 -9.48
CA TYR A 51 -22.19 -12.29 -9.76
C TYR A 51 -22.51 -12.11 -11.25
N GLY A 52 -21.72 -12.69 -12.15
CA GLY A 52 -21.89 -12.51 -13.59
C GLY A 52 -21.89 -11.03 -13.98
N SER A 53 -22.75 -10.64 -14.92
CA SER A 53 -22.86 -9.26 -15.38
C SER A 53 -23.29 -8.26 -14.30
N THR A 54 -23.92 -8.72 -13.22
CA THR A 54 -24.36 -7.84 -12.12
C THR A 54 -23.22 -7.38 -11.20
N ALA A 55 -22.02 -7.95 -11.35
CA ALA A 55 -20.83 -7.56 -10.57
C ALA A 55 -20.55 -6.03 -10.62
N THR A 56 -20.90 -5.36 -11.72
CA THR A 56 -20.71 -3.91 -11.90
C THR A 56 -21.75 -3.03 -11.21
N LEU A 57 -22.80 -3.63 -10.64
CA LEU A 57 -23.81 -2.93 -9.85
C LEU A 57 -23.39 -2.76 -8.38
N PHE A 58 -22.38 -3.52 -7.94
CA PHE A 58 -21.93 -3.47 -6.55
C PHE A 58 -21.13 -2.19 -6.27
N PRO A 59 -21.28 -1.59 -5.07
CA PRO A 59 -20.52 -0.40 -4.68
C PRO A 59 -19.00 -0.57 -4.81
N SER A 60 -18.47 -1.78 -4.63
CA SER A 60 -17.05 -2.10 -4.79
C SER A 60 -16.54 -1.87 -6.22
N ALA A 61 -17.36 -2.17 -7.22
CA ALA A 61 -17.04 -1.99 -8.63
C ALA A 61 -17.31 -0.56 -9.13
N GLN A 62 -18.15 0.19 -8.40
CA GLN A 62 -18.52 1.57 -8.70
C GLN A 62 -17.71 2.55 -7.83
N GLN A 63 -18.34 3.11 -6.81
CA GLN A 63 -17.75 4.15 -5.96
C GLN A 63 -16.43 3.70 -5.33
N GLY A 64 -16.33 2.44 -4.87
CA GLY A 64 -15.11 1.91 -4.30
C GLY A 64 -13.93 1.89 -5.28
N ALA A 65 -14.18 1.66 -6.57
CA ALA A 65 -13.15 1.73 -7.61
C ALA A 65 -12.77 3.20 -7.94
N VAL A 66 -13.75 4.11 -7.94
CA VAL A 66 -13.54 5.55 -8.15
C VAL A 66 -12.71 6.15 -7.01
N ASP A 67 -13.08 5.91 -5.76
CA ASP A 67 -12.39 6.42 -4.58
C ASP A 67 -10.93 5.96 -4.56
N LYS A 68 -10.69 4.68 -4.86
CA LYS A 68 -9.34 4.12 -4.97
C LYS A 68 -8.56 4.75 -6.13
N TYR A 69 -9.20 5.01 -7.28
CA TYR A 69 -8.56 5.69 -8.40
C TYR A 69 -8.13 7.11 -8.04
N MET A 70 -9.03 7.88 -7.42
CA MET A 70 -8.77 9.25 -6.98
C MET A 70 -7.61 9.29 -5.98
N ARG A 71 -7.65 8.38 -5.00
CA ARG A 71 -6.58 8.25 -4.00
C ARG A 71 -5.24 7.88 -4.62
N GLN A 72 -5.21 6.89 -5.51
CA GLN A 72 -4.00 6.47 -6.22
C GLN A 72 -3.42 7.61 -7.06
N THR A 73 -4.28 8.36 -7.75
CA THR A 73 -3.86 9.51 -8.57
C THR A 73 -3.30 10.63 -7.70
N LEU A 74 -3.92 10.91 -6.55
CA LEU A 74 -3.39 11.87 -5.59
C LEU A 74 -2.00 11.46 -5.08
N GLU A 75 -1.82 10.19 -4.71
CA GLU A 75 -0.54 9.65 -4.26
C GLU A 75 0.55 9.76 -5.34
N GLU A 76 0.22 9.41 -6.59
CA GLU A 76 1.15 9.50 -7.72
C GLU A 76 1.53 10.96 -8.03
N ASN A 77 0.55 11.85 -8.16
CA ASN A 77 0.79 13.28 -8.42
C ASN A 77 1.62 13.92 -7.29
N ALA A 78 1.34 13.57 -6.04
CA ALA A 78 2.15 14.02 -4.91
C ALA A 78 3.59 13.50 -5.01
N GLY A 79 3.78 12.26 -5.47
CA GLY A 79 5.09 11.65 -5.67
C GLY A 79 5.92 12.26 -6.80
N GLU A 80 5.28 12.81 -7.83
CA GLU A 80 5.98 13.59 -8.87
C GLU A 80 6.63 14.85 -8.29
N THR A 81 6.07 15.40 -7.21
CA THR A 81 6.61 16.59 -6.53
C THR A 81 7.52 16.22 -5.35
N ASN A 82 7.09 15.28 -4.50
CA ASN A 82 7.81 14.85 -3.32
C ASN A 82 7.50 13.37 -3.00
N GLN A 83 8.48 12.51 -3.20
CA GLN A 83 8.36 11.06 -2.95
C GLN A 83 8.03 10.74 -1.49
N GLY A 84 8.51 11.54 -0.53
CA GLY A 84 8.18 11.38 0.88
C GLY A 84 6.69 11.59 1.15
N VAL A 85 6.08 12.61 0.53
CA VAL A 85 4.63 12.84 0.65
C VAL A 85 3.83 11.66 0.09
N ARG A 86 4.25 11.10 -1.06
CA ARG A 86 3.61 9.89 -1.60
C ARG A 86 3.68 8.71 -0.64
N LEU A 87 4.85 8.45 -0.05
CA LEU A 87 5.03 7.38 0.93
C LEU A 87 4.17 7.59 2.18
N ALA A 88 4.05 8.84 2.66
CA ALA A 88 3.22 9.18 3.81
C ALA A 88 1.72 8.92 3.52
N LEU A 89 1.22 9.38 2.37
CA LEU A 89 -0.17 9.15 1.95
C LEU A 89 -0.48 7.66 1.75
N TYR A 90 0.47 6.92 1.16
CA TYR A 90 0.35 5.46 1.01
C TYR A 90 0.28 4.76 2.37
N PHE A 91 1.17 5.12 3.30
CA PHE A 91 1.16 4.58 4.66
C PHE A 91 -0.15 4.90 5.37
N GLN A 92 -0.62 6.16 5.32
CA GLN A 92 -1.89 6.57 5.91
C GLN A 92 -3.07 5.73 5.40
N ARG A 93 -3.09 5.44 4.09
CA ARG A 93 -4.12 4.60 3.48
C ARG A 93 -4.10 3.16 3.98
N LYS A 94 -2.90 2.61 4.21
CA LYS A 94 -2.71 1.19 4.56
C LYS A 94 -2.70 0.94 6.07
N ALA A 95 -2.46 1.98 6.87
CA ALA A 95 -2.38 1.91 8.33
C ALA A 95 -3.52 1.14 9.01
N PRO A 96 -4.81 1.30 8.62
CA PRO A 96 -5.90 0.54 9.24
C PRO A 96 -5.84 -0.98 9.01
N ASP A 97 -5.22 -1.41 7.90
CA ASP A 97 -5.10 -2.82 7.51
C ASP A 97 -3.89 -3.51 8.17
N ILE A 98 -3.00 -2.76 8.81
CA ILE A 98 -1.80 -3.30 9.45
C ILE A 98 -2.18 -4.00 10.76
N THR A 99 -1.84 -5.28 10.88
CA THR A 99 -2.15 -6.09 12.07
C THR A 99 -0.92 -6.55 12.83
N ASN A 100 0.22 -6.69 12.13
CA ASN A 100 1.49 -7.14 12.69
C ASN A 100 2.67 -6.51 11.94
N TRP A 101 3.87 -6.55 12.53
CA TRP A 101 5.07 -5.94 11.93
C TRP A 101 5.54 -6.64 10.66
N TYR A 102 5.16 -7.91 10.43
CA TYR A 102 5.47 -8.60 9.18
C TYR A 102 4.62 -8.04 8.02
N ASP A 103 3.40 -7.58 8.25
CA ASP A 103 2.61 -6.87 7.24
C ASP A 103 3.32 -5.61 6.75
N VAL A 104 3.96 -4.88 7.69
CA VAL A 104 4.78 -3.70 7.39
C VAL A 104 6.02 -4.09 6.59
N LEU A 105 6.74 -5.13 7.03
CA LEU A 105 7.99 -5.57 6.40
C LEU A 105 7.78 -6.22 5.02
N ALA A 106 6.61 -6.81 4.77
CA ALA A 106 6.24 -7.39 3.49
C ALA A 106 5.98 -6.33 2.40
N ASP A 107 5.72 -5.08 2.78
CA ASP A 107 5.51 -3.96 1.86
C ASP A 107 6.69 -2.99 1.94
N THR A 108 7.46 -2.89 0.86
CA THR A 108 8.69 -2.10 0.82
C THR A 108 8.45 -0.60 1.10
N ALA A 109 7.29 -0.07 0.73
CA ALA A 109 6.93 1.32 1.01
C ALA A 109 6.61 1.52 2.51
N LEU A 110 5.86 0.59 3.12
CA LEU A 110 5.57 0.65 4.56
C LEU A 110 6.84 0.48 5.40
N ALA A 111 7.68 -0.50 5.05
CA ALA A 111 8.96 -0.74 5.69
C ALA A 111 9.92 0.45 5.56
N SER A 112 9.91 1.15 4.41
CA SER A 112 10.70 2.37 4.22
C SER A 112 10.24 3.49 5.16
N VAL A 113 8.93 3.73 5.25
CA VAL A 113 8.37 4.77 6.14
C VAL A 113 8.74 4.53 7.59
N VAL A 114 8.59 3.30 8.10
CA VAL A 114 8.92 2.97 9.49
C VAL A 114 10.41 3.12 9.77
N ARG A 115 11.28 2.63 8.89
CA ARG A 115 12.75 2.77 9.06
C ARG A 115 13.17 4.24 9.08
N THR A 116 12.67 5.03 8.14
CA THR A 116 12.97 6.47 8.10
C THR A 116 12.43 7.19 9.33
N ALA A 117 11.20 6.89 9.78
CA ALA A 117 10.62 7.50 10.99
C ALA A 117 11.44 7.19 12.26
N LEU A 118 12.05 6.00 12.31
CA LEU A 118 12.93 5.57 13.39
C LEU A 118 14.39 6.06 13.22
N GLY A 119 14.72 6.73 12.12
CA GLY A 119 16.08 7.19 11.83
C GLY A 119 17.06 6.05 11.54
N LEU A 120 16.56 4.92 11.05
CA LEU A 120 17.38 3.75 10.72
C LEU A 120 17.99 3.92 9.32
N PRO A 121 19.25 3.51 9.11
CA PRO A 121 19.89 3.54 7.80
C PRO A 121 19.28 2.51 6.85
N ASP A 122 19.40 2.74 5.54
CA ASP A 122 18.86 1.83 4.52
C ASP A 122 19.42 0.40 4.62
N SER A 123 20.69 0.27 5.02
CA SER A 123 21.36 -1.02 5.26
C SER A 123 20.65 -1.89 6.30
N PHE A 124 19.81 -1.31 7.15
CA PHE A 124 19.02 -2.06 8.11
C PHE A 124 18.01 -3.01 7.45
N ALA A 125 17.59 -2.76 6.19
CA ALA A 125 16.72 -3.70 5.47
C ALA A 125 17.37 -5.07 5.22
N SER A 126 18.70 -5.16 5.26
CA SER A 126 19.43 -6.42 5.09
C SER A 126 19.54 -7.22 6.39
N ALA A 127 19.10 -6.67 7.52
CA ALA A 127 19.07 -7.41 8.78
C ALA A 127 18.03 -8.54 8.72
N ASP A 128 18.21 -9.53 9.58
CA ASP A 128 17.24 -10.59 9.79
C ASP A 128 15.83 -10.04 10.07
N ILE A 129 14.80 -10.57 9.42
CA ILE A 129 13.44 -10.02 9.44
C ILE A 129 12.85 -10.02 10.85
N ASP A 130 13.16 -11.03 11.66
CA ASP A 130 12.65 -11.13 13.03
C ASP A 130 13.30 -10.06 13.91
N LYS A 131 14.58 -9.76 13.68
CA LYS A 131 15.27 -8.65 14.36
C LYS A 131 14.71 -7.28 13.95
N GLN A 132 14.33 -7.12 12.69
CA GLN A 132 13.66 -5.89 12.22
C GLN A 132 12.31 -5.73 12.91
N ALA A 133 11.48 -6.78 12.92
CA ALA A 133 10.17 -6.78 13.57
C ALA A 133 10.28 -6.48 15.07
N GLN A 134 11.21 -7.15 15.77
CA GLN A 134 11.45 -6.95 17.19
C GLN A 134 11.88 -5.51 17.50
N LEU A 135 12.75 -4.92 16.67
CA LEU A 135 13.15 -3.52 16.86
C LEU A 135 11.96 -2.57 16.68
N PHE A 136 11.11 -2.81 15.66
CA PHE A 136 9.93 -1.98 15.45
C PHE A 136 8.98 -2.06 16.63
N GLU A 137 8.71 -3.26 17.13
CA GLU A 137 7.88 -3.50 18.31
C GLU A 137 8.41 -2.83 19.58
N GLN A 138 9.74 -2.81 19.77
CA GLN A 138 10.35 -2.12 20.91
C GLN A 138 10.23 -0.59 20.84
N LYS A 139 10.06 -0.03 19.64
CA LYS A 139 10.11 1.42 19.41
C LYS A 139 8.75 2.05 19.13
N LEU A 140 7.79 1.27 18.67
CA LEU A 140 6.48 1.72 18.23
C LEU A 140 5.41 0.75 18.71
N ASP A 141 4.26 1.27 19.11
CA ASP A 141 3.06 0.47 19.29
C ASP A 141 2.29 0.41 17.96
N ILE A 142 2.07 -0.79 17.43
CA ILE A 142 1.36 -0.96 16.16
C ILE A 142 -0.11 -0.52 16.26
N ALA A 143 -0.69 -0.54 17.47
CA ALA A 143 -2.05 -0.07 17.70
C ALA A 143 -2.18 1.45 17.46
N ASP A 144 -1.09 2.20 17.59
CA ASP A 144 -1.08 3.65 17.34
C ASP A 144 -1.38 4.00 15.88
N PHE A 145 -1.17 3.08 14.94
CA PHE A 145 -1.52 3.30 13.53
C PHE A 145 -3.03 3.32 13.26
N LYS A 146 -3.85 2.89 14.23
CA LYS A 146 -5.32 2.96 14.15
C LYS A 146 -5.88 4.25 14.76
N ASP A 147 -5.07 4.94 15.56
CA ASP A 147 -5.42 6.24 16.12
C ASP A 147 -5.02 7.34 15.13
N THR A 148 -5.99 8.17 14.71
CA THR A 148 -5.77 9.18 13.67
C THR A 148 -4.74 10.23 14.09
N ASP A 149 -4.75 10.65 15.36
CA ASP A 149 -3.86 11.69 15.85
C ASP A 149 -2.44 11.18 16.02
N LYS A 150 -2.28 9.95 16.53
CA LYS A 150 -0.97 9.30 16.65
C LYS A 150 -0.38 8.97 15.28
N LEU A 151 -1.19 8.47 14.35
CA LEU A 151 -0.78 8.25 12.96
C LEU A 151 -0.30 9.55 12.31
N ASN A 152 -1.04 10.65 12.46
CA ASN A 152 -0.64 11.95 11.90
C ASN A 152 0.68 12.45 12.49
N LYS A 153 0.90 12.30 13.80
CA LYS A 153 2.18 12.63 14.46
C LYS A 153 3.33 11.77 13.94
N PHE A 154 3.10 10.45 13.79
CA PHE A 154 4.07 9.53 13.21
C PHE A 154 4.46 9.93 11.78
N LEU A 155 3.47 10.22 10.93
CA LEU A 155 3.71 10.63 9.54
C LEU A 155 4.39 11.99 9.45
N THR A 156 4.07 12.92 10.35
CA THR A 156 4.78 14.21 10.42
C THR A 156 6.26 13.99 10.71
N ARG A 157 6.59 13.18 11.72
CA ARG A 157 7.99 12.81 12.03
C ARG A 157 8.68 12.15 10.83
N PHE A 158 8.00 11.21 10.16
CA PHE A 158 8.51 10.60 8.94
C PHE A 158 8.83 11.64 7.87
N THR A 159 7.88 12.51 7.52
CA THR A 159 8.08 13.51 6.46
C THR A 159 9.20 14.49 6.78
N SER A 160 9.35 14.90 8.05
CA SER A 160 10.47 15.77 8.48
C SER A 160 11.82 15.08 8.32
N LEU A 161 11.93 13.81 8.74
CA LEU A 161 13.18 13.03 8.59
C LEU A 161 13.48 12.69 7.12
N TRP A 162 12.44 12.46 6.32
CA TRP A 162 12.57 12.24 4.89
C TRP A 162 13.17 13.47 4.20
N GLU A 163 12.64 14.66 4.47
CA GLU A 163 13.07 15.92 3.85
C GLU A 163 14.53 16.26 4.20
N ILE A 164 14.97 15.96 5.43
CA ILE A 164 16.38 16.12 5.84
C ILE A 164 17.31 15.26 4.97
N ASN A 165 16.89 14.04 4.64
CA ASN A 165 17.71 13.08 3.88
C ASN A 165 17.51 13.20 2.36
N ASN A 166 16.39 13.77 1.92
CA ASN A 166 15.97 13.88 0.52
C ASN A 166 15.39 15.28 0.25
N PRO A 167 16.20 16.35 0.34
CA PRO A 167 15.72 17.71 0.19
C PRO A 167 15.09 17.91 -1.19
N THR A 168 13.83 18.30 -1.20
CA THR A 168 13.03 18.58 -2.43
C THR A 168 13.10 20.06 -2.84
N SER A 169 13.61 20.92 -1.96
CA SER A 169 14.04 22.28 -2.28
C SER A 169 15.57 22.33 -2.28
N THR A 170 16.17 22.62 -3.44
CA THR A 170 17.48 23.28 -3.43
C THR A 170 17.27 24.68 -2.89
N ALA A 171 17.75 24.94 -1.67
CA ALA A 171 17.86 26.29 -1.16
C ALA A 171 18.65 27.12 -2.19
N THR A 172 17.95 27.95 -2.96
CA THR A 172 18.57 28.94 -3.82
C THR A 172 18.99 30.07 -2.88
N THR A 173 20.23 30.00 -2.40
CA THR A 173 20.92 31.15 -1.79
C THR A 173 21.52 32.00 -2.87
#